data_AF-A0A1L9SNE3-F1
#
_entry.id   AF-A0A1L9SNE3-F1
#
_cell.length_a   1.000
_cell.length_b   1.000
_cell.length_c   1.000
_cell.angle_alpha   90.00
_cell.angle_beta   90.00
_cell.angle_gamma   90.00
#
_symmetry.space_group_name_H-M   'P 1'
#
loop_
_entity.id
_entity.type
_entity.pdbx_description
1 polymer ?
#
loop_
_entity_poly.entity_id
_entity_poly.type
_entity_poly.pdbx_seq_one_letter_code
_entity_poly.pdbx_strand_id
1 'polypeptide(L)'
;MEYKEEILSKYPCFRKTVGIPMEDIVESHDGREVTLLKYIYNHPKLDSELRGSPQAILDAMDEFAAQEDFLINIGSHKAAVLTELLKEHQPKVIVELGGYVGYSAILFGKILRETYPPPSSTTHVYSLELDPLVASIAMNLVSLAGLSSVVEVIVGPSAHTLQRLHDEQILAPNDLDMLFLDHVEELYRDDLALCERLGYLDKSGVLVVADNVVRPGAPEYREYVRGNPRFRKSWGVPGLIVPGDYEDELEISLV
;
A
#
# COMPACT_ATOMS: atom_id res chain seq x y z
N MET A 1 17.60 16.83 8.34
CA MET A 1 18.51 15.90 7.63
C MET A 1 19.47 16.67 6.72
N GLU A 2 20.71 16.19 6.54
CA GLU A 2 21.60 16.64 5.45
C GLU A 2 21.49 15.64 4.30
N TYR A 3 20.94 16.08 3.17
CA TYR A 3 20.88 15.27 1.95
C TYR A 3 22.07 15.58 1.06
N LYS A 4 22.58 14.57 0.35
CA LYS A 4 23.53 14.80 -0.74
C LYS A 4 22.84 15.56 -1.87
N GLU A 5 23.58 16.40 -2.57
CA GLU A 5 23.05 17.20 -3.67
C GLU A 5 22.50 16.39 -4.83
N GLU A 6 23.02 15.17 -5.03
CA GLU A 6 22.47 14.18 -5.96
C GLU A 6 21.04 13.78 -5.59
N ILE A 7 20.74 13.59 -4.31
CA ILE A 7 19.39 13.26 -3.80
C ILE A 7 18.47 14.46 -3.99
N LEU A 8 18.90 15.68 -3.66
CA LEU A 8 18.09 16.90 -3.84
C LEU A 8 17.88 17.27 -5.31
N SER A 9 18.76 16.82 -6.21
CA SER A 9 18.56 16.94 -7.65
C SER A 9 17.48 15.98 -8.14
N LYS A 10 17.49 14.73 -7.65
CA LYS A 10 16.51 13.69 -8.02
C LYS A 10 15.14 13.93 -7.38
N TYR A 11 15.12 14.40 -6.14
CA TYR A 11 13.92 14.64 -5.35
C TYR A 11 13.92 16.07 -4.77
N PRO A 12 13.62 17.09 -5.60
CA PRO A 12 13.62 18.48 -5.16
C PRO A 12 12.73 18.81 -3.96
N CYS A 13 11.64 18.06 -3.75
CA CYS A 13 10.70 18.28 -2.64
C CYS A 13 11.39 18.26 -1.27
N PHE A 14 12.46 17.48 -1.07
CA PHE A 14 13.18 17.39 0.21
C PHE A 14 14.00 18.63 0.56
N ARG A 15 14.13 19.60 -0.35
CA ARG A 15 14.66 20.92 0.04
C ARG A 15 13.80 21.57 1.12
N LYS A 16 12.51 21.24 1.20
CA LYS A 16 11.58 21.72 2.24
C LYS A 16 11.93 21.21 3.64
N THR A 17 12.66 20.10 3.75
CA THR A 17 13.01 19.46 5.04
C THR A 17 14.48 19.65 5.45
N VAL A 18 15.28 20.33 4.62
CA VAL A 18 16.67 20.67 4.94
C VAL A 18 16.72 21.56 6.17
N GLY A 19 17.53 21.18 7.15
CA GLY A 19 17.67 21.89 8.43
C GLY A 19 16.59 21.60 9.47
N ILE A 20 15.59 20.77 9.15
CA ILE A 20 14.58 20.29 10.11
C ILE A 20 15.09 19.00 10.79
N PRO A 21 15.02 18.87 12.13
CA PRO A 21 15.27 17.60 12.84
C PRO A 21 14.33 16.49 12.34
N MET A 22 14.78 15.24 12.32
CA MET A 22 14.00 14.14 11.71
C MET A 22 12.69 13.90 12.46
N GLU A 23 12.71 14.01 13.78
CA GLU A 23 11.56 13.90 14.67
C GLU A 23 10.50 15.00 14.47
N ASP A 24 10.88 16.12 13.85
CA ASP A 24 10.00 17.27 13.59
C ASP A 24 9.46 17.27 12.15
N ILE A 25 9.90 16.34 11.30
CA ILE A 25 9.40 16.22 9.92
C ILE A 25 8.02 15.59 9.99
N VAL A 26 7.01 16.35 9.60
CA VAL A 26 5.67 15.82 9.36
C VAL A 26 5.67 15.08 8.02
N GLU A 27 5.21 13.83 8.03
CA GLU A 27 5.25 12.95 6.86
C GLU A 27 3.87 12.73 6.21
N SER A 28 2.79 13.07 6.92
CA SER A 28 1.42 13.00 6.42
C SER A 28 0.50 13.96 7.19
N HIS A 29 -0.72 14.15 6.70
CA HIS A 29 -1.78 14.97 7.34
C HIS A 29 -1.44 16.46 7.50
N ASP A 30 -0.50 16.98 6.73
CA ASP A 30 -0.18 18.42 6.66
C ASP A 30 -0.89 19.14 5.49
N GLY A 31 -1.73 18.41 4.75
CA GLY A 31 -2.47 18.89 3.58
C GLY A 31 -1.85 18.50 2.25
N ARG A 32 -0.67 17.85 2.23
CA ARG A 32 -0.05 17.35 0.99
C ARG A 32 -0.94 16.39 0.22
N GLU A 33 -1.78 15.61 0.90
CA GLU A 33 -2.71 14.66 0.27
C GLU A 33 -3.73 15.39 -0.59
N VAL A 34 -4.25 16.52 -0.07
CA VAL A 34 -5.16 17.40 -0.81
C VAL A 34 -4.42 18.10 -1.95
N THR A 35 -3.15 18.47 -1.74
CA THR A 35 -2.30 19.05 -2.79
C THR A 35 -2.06 18.04 -3.92
N LEU A 36 -1.79 16.77 -3.62
CA LEU A 36 -1.66 15.68 -4.59
C LEU A 36 -2.95 15.54 -5.42
N LEU A 37 -4.12 15.47 -4.76
CA LEU A 37 -5.39 15.37 -5.46
C LEU A 37 -5.57 16.53 -6.45
N LYS A 38 -5.29 17.76 -6.01
CA LYS A 38 -5.36 18.95 -6.88
C LYS A 38 -4.31 18.91 -7.99
N TYR A 39 -3.10 18.45 -7.72
CA TYR A 39 -2.05 18.31 -8.72
C TYR A 39 -2.50 17.38 -9.86
N ILE A 40 -3.03 16.20 -9.51
CA ILE A 40 -3.53 15.22 -10.48
C ILE A 40 -4.72 15.77 -11.27
N TYR A 41 -5.71 16.38 -10.62
CA TYR A 41 -6.90 16.91 -11.30
C TYR A 41 -6.66 18.20 -12.10
N ASN A 42 -5.54 18.90 -11.87
CA ASN A 42 -5.13 20.04 -12.69
C ASN A 42 -4.04 19.66 -13.71
N HIS A 43 -3.66 18.38 -13.78
CA HIS A 43 -2.63 17.92 -14.70
C HIS A 43 -3.06 18.17 -16.16
N PRO A 44 -2.20 18.75 -17.02
CA PRO A 44 -2.58 19.15 -18.38
C PRO A 44 -3.02 17.98 -19.26
N LYS A 45 -2.64 16.76 -18.89
CA LYS A 45 -2.97 15.51 -19.59
C LYS A 45 -4.09 14.71 -18.90
N LEU A 46 -4.85 15.31 -17.99
CA LEU A 46 -5.89 14.63 -17.21
C LEU A 46 -6.81 13.78 -18.09
N ASP A 47 -7.41 14.38 -19.11
CA ASP A 47 -8.39 13.71 -19.95
C ASP A 47 -7.77 12.93 -21.12
N SER A 48 -6.52 13.22 -21.50
CA SER A 48 -5.85 12.58 -22.63
C SER A 48 -5.03 11.34 -22.25
N GLU A 49 -4.45 11.29 -21.04
CA GLU A 49 -3.51 10.24 -20.63
C GLU A 49 -3.83 9.62 -19.26
N LEU A 50 -4.30 10.40 -18.28
CA LEU A 50 -4.45 9.91 -16.90
C LEU A 50 -5.78 9.17 -16.68
N ARG A 51 -6.90 9.74 -17.16
CA ARG A 51 -8.23 9.17 -16.92
C ARG A 51 -8.35 7.76 -17.48
N GLY A 52 -8.64 6.79 -16.61
CA GLY A 52 -8.75 5.37 -16.93
C GLY A 52 -7.41 4.64 -17.04
N SER A 53 -6.28 5.30 -16.75
CA SER A 53 -4.94 4.73 -16.85
C SER A 53 -4.28 4.65 -15.47
N PRO A 54 -4.32 3.48 -14.81
CA PRO A 54 -3.65 3.28 -13.53
C PRO A 54 -2.16 3.59 -13.57
N GLN A 55 -1.46 3.17 -14.65
CA GLN A 55 -0.03 3.43 -14.77
C GLN A 55 0.27 4.93 -14.86
N ALA A 56 -0.46 5.68 -15.68
CA ALA A 56 -0.22 7.12 -15.82
C ALA A 56 -0.53 7.88 -14.52
N ILE A 57 -1.45 7.39 -13.69
CA ILE A 57 -1.74 7.97 -12.37
C ILE A 57 -0.62 7.64 -11.39
N LEU A 58 -0.13 6.39 -11.34
CA LEU A 58 1.04 6.03 -10.51
C LEU A 58 2.27 6.87 -10.89
N ASP A 59 2.53 7.03 -12.19
CA ASP A 59 3.64 7.84 -12.69
C ASP A 59 3.48 9.32 -12.26
N ALA A 60 2.26 9.88 -12.32
CA ALA A 60 1.99 11.24 -11.86
C ALA A 60 2.11 11.40 -10.33
N MET A 61 1.77 10.36 -9.55
CA MET A 61 1.99 10.34 -8.10
C MET A 61 3.48 10.30 -7.77
N ASP A 62 4.27 9.50 -8.50
CA ASP A 62 5.72 9.43 -8.34
C ASP A 62 6.40 10.76 -8.75
N GLU A 63 5.90 11.41 -9.82
CA GLU A 63 6.35 12.75 -10.21
C GLU A 63 6.06 13.78 -9.12
N PHE A 64 4.84 13.80 -8.59
CA PHE A 64 4.47 14.68 -7.48
C PHE A 64 5.36 14.43 -6.26
N ALA A 65 5.53 13.16 -5.86
CA ALA A 65 6.36 12.75 -4.74
C ALA A 65 7.81 13.21 -4.89
N ALA A 66 8.33 13.27 -6.12
CA ALA A 66 9.68 13.72 -6.39
C ALA A 66 9.81 15.24 -6.45
N GLN A 67 8.88 15.92 -7.12
CA GLN A 67 9.04 17.32 -7.51
C GLN A 67 8.39 18.30 -6.52
N GLU A 68 7.21 17.96 -6.00
CA GLU A 68 6.36 18.88 -5.25
C GLU A 68 6.45 18.59 -3.74
N ASP A 69 5.87 17.48 -3.28
CA ASP A 69 5.84 17.07 -1.87
C ASP A 69 5.97 15.56 -1.78
N PHE A 70 6.86 15.08 -0.90
CA PHE A 70 7.05 13.65 -0.73
C PHE A 70 5.80 12.97 -0.19
N LEU A 71 5.61 11.72 -0.59
CA LEU A 71 4.54 10.86 -0.13
C LEU A 71 5.14 9.66 0.58
N ILE A 72 4.46 9.16 1.61
CA ILE A 72 4.88 7.99 2.39
C ILE A 72 4.48 6.66 1.75
N ASN A 73 3.99 6.67 0.51
CA ASN A 73 3.68 5.42 -0.19
C ASN A 73 4.95 4.58 -0.43
N ILE A 74 4.74 3.28 -0.66
CA ILE A 74 5.77 2.27 -0.92
C ILE A 74 6.87 2.67 -1.94
N GLY A 75 6.59 3.60 -2.86
CA GLY A 75 7.51 4.04 -3.90
C GLY A 75 7.80 2.98 -4.97
N SER A 76 8.47 3.40 -6.06
CA SER A 76 8.64 2.60 -7.27
C SER A 76 9.46 1.32 -7.10
N HIS A 77 10.45 1.30 -6.20
CA HIS A 77 11.28 0.11 -5.96
C HIS A 77 10.48 -1.02 -5.30
N LYS A 78 9.77 -0.73 -4.20
CA LYS A 78 8.91 -1.72 -3.54
C LYS A 78 7.70 -2.07 -4.41
N ALA A 79 7.17 -1.12 -5.20
CA ALA A 79 6.15 -1.40 -6.19
C ALA A 79 6.58 -2.44 -7.23
N ALA A 80 7.85 -2.41 -7.68
CA ALA A 80 8.39 -3.43 -8.59
C ALA A 80 8.49 -4.81 -7.92
N VAL A 81 8.92 -4.88 -6.65
CA VAL A 81 8.96 -6.13 -5.87
C VAL A 81 7.56 -6.72 -5.72
N LEU A 82 6.58 -5.90 -5.30
CA LEU A 82 5.18 -6.32 -5.18
C LEU A 82 4.61 -6.77 -6.52
N THR A 83 4.95 -6.08 -7.62
CA THR A 83 4.51 -6.46 -8.97
C THR A 83 4.94 -7.87 -9.34
N GLU A 84 6.21 -8.22 -9.12
CA GLU A 84 6.70 -9.56 -9.41
C GLU A 84 6.08 -10.61 -8.48
N LEU A 85 5.90 -10.26 -7.20
CA LEU A 85 5.27 -11.14 -6.22
C LEU A 85 3.81 -11.47 -6.57
N LEU A 86 3.02 -10.48 -6.98
CA LEU A 86 1.63 -10.66 -7.43
C LEU A 86 1.56 -11.45 -8.74
N LYS A 87 2.50 -11.27 -9.67
CA LYS A 87 2.57 -12.09 -10.90
C LYS A 87 2.88 -13.56 -10.60
N GLU A 88 3.74 -13.82 -9.62
CA GLU A 88 4.11 -15.16 -9.18
C GLU A 88 2.95 -15.87 -8.46
N HIS A 89 2.31 -15.20 -7.50
CA HIS A 89 1.32 -15.81 -6.62
C HIS A 89 -0.12 -15.69 -7.15
N GLN A 90 -0.38 -14.75 -8.05
CA GLN A 90 -1.67 -14.49 -8.69
C GLN A 90 -2.83 -14.49 -7.67
N PRO A 91 -2.82 -13.59 -6.67
CA PRO A 91 -3.94 -13.47 -5.74
C PRO A 91 -5.18 -12.95 -6.48
N LYS A 92 -6.39 -13.33 -6.05
CA LYS A 92 -7.65 -12.76 -6.57
C LYS A 92 -8.29 -11.80 -5.60
N VAL A 93 -8.19 -12.09 -4.30
CA VAL A 93 -8.71 -11.23 -3.22
C VAL A 93 -7.55 -10.71 -2.39
N ILE A 94 -7.37 -9.40 -2.40
CA ILE A 94 -6.34 -8.69 -1.63
C ILE A 94 -7.04 -7.86 -0.56
N VAL A 95 -6.55 -7.93 0.68
CA VAL A 95 -6.89 -6.96 1.73
C VAL A 95 -5.63 -6.17 2.05
N GLU A 96 -5.75 -4.85 2.01
CA GLU A 96 -4.72 -3.90 2.39
C GLU A 96 -5.13 -3.17 3.67
N LEU A 97 -4.24 -3.14 4.65
CA LEU A 97 -4.39 -2.37 5.88
C LEU A 97 -3.45 -1.16 5.81
N GLY A 98 -4.01 0.02 5.56
CA GLY A 98 -3.27 1.26 5.28
C GLY A 98 -3.32 1.62 3.80
N GLY A 99 -4.36 2.34 3.38
CA GLY A 99 -4.53 2.73 1.97
C GLY A 99 -3.85 4.05 1.61
N TYR A 100 -3.67 4.95 2.59
CA TYR A 100 -3.22 6.33 2.40
C TYR A 100 -3.91 6.98 1.19
N VAL A 101 -3.16 7.54 0.24
CA VAL A 101 -3.69 8.16 -0.98
C VAL A 101 -3.99 7.15 -2.11
N GLY A 102 -3.91 5.85 -1.85
CA GLY A 102 -4.35 4.78 -2.76
C GLY A 102 -3.30 4.30 -3.78
N TYR A 103 -2.02 4.59 -3.59
CA TYR A 103 -0.96 4.18 -4.54
C TYR A 103 -0.89 2.66 -4.71
N SER A 104 -0.74 1.94 -3.60
CA SER A 104 -0.69 0.48 -3.55
C SER A 104 -2.02 -0.15 -3.98
N ALA A 105 -3.16 0.41 -3.55
CA ALA A 105 -4.48 -0.01 -4.03
C ALA A 105 -4.62 0.08 -5.56
N ILE A 106 -4.14 1.17 -6.19
CA ILE A 106 -4.13 1.33 -7.65
C ILE A 106 -3.17 0.33 -8.30
N LEU A 107 -1.99 0.12 -7.73
CA LEU A 107 -1.02 -0.88 -8.20
C LEU A 107 -1.63 -2.28 -8.20
N PHE A 108 -2.23 -2.70 -7.09
CA PHE A 108 -2.89 -3.99 -6.94
C PHE A 108 -4.05 -4.13 -7.93
N GLY A 109 -4.95 -3.15 -8.00
CA GLY A 109 -6.08 -3.15 -8.93
C GLY A 109 -5.63 -3.23 -10.40
N LYS A 110 -4.56 -2.52 -10.76
CA LYS A 110 -3.94 -2.61 -12.10
C LYS A 110 -3.48 -4.03 -12.39
N ILE A 111 -2.71 -4.63 -11.48
CA ILE A 111 -2.15 -5.97 -11.67
C ILE A 111 -3.27 -7.01 -11.76
N LEU A 112 -4.27 -6.96 -10.87
CA LEU A 112 -5.41 -7.87 -10.92
C LEU A 112 -6.16 -7.77 -12.24
N ARG A 113 -6.37 -6.56 -12.78
CA ARG A 113 -7.03 -6.34 -14.07
C ARG A 113 -6.21 -6.88 -15.26
N GLU A 114 -4.90 -6.82 -15.17
CA GLU A 114 -3.97 -7.37 -16.18
C GLU A 114 -3.91 -8.90 -16.12
N THR A 115 -3.87 -9.48 -14.91
CA THR A 115 -3.84 -10.94 -14.70
C THR A 115 -5.18 -11.60 -14.98
N TYR A 116 -6.28 -10.91 -14.66
CA TYR A 116 -7.64 -11.44 -14.76
C TYR A 116 -8.57 -10.47 -15.51
N PRO A 117 -8.51 -10.44 -16.85
CA PRO A 117 -9.36 -9.56 -17.63
C PRO A 117 -10.86 -9.96 -17.56
N PRO A 118 -11.78 -8.97 -17.61
CA PRO A 118 -13.21 -9.25 -17.71
C PRO A 118 -13.56 -10.13 -18.91
N PRO A 119 -14.63 -10.96 -18.85
CA PRO A 119 -15.61 -11.08 -17.76
C PRO A 119 -15.20 -12.11 -16.67
N SER A 120 -13.95 -12.56 -16.64
CA SER A 120 -13.56 -13.85 -16.07
C SER A 120 -13.10 -13.88 -14.61
N SER A 121 -13.40 -12.87 -13.78
CA SER A 121 -12.91 -12.90 -12.39
C SER A 121 -13.77 -12.18 -11.36
N THR A 122 -14.01 -12.89 -10.27
CA THR A 122 -14.27 -12.32 -8.94
C THR A 122 -12.92 -11.95 -8.33
N THR A 123 -12.35 -10.82 -8.75
CA THR A 123 -11.13 -10.25 -8.15
C THR A 123 -11.48 -8.96 -7.42
N HIS A 124 -10.91 -8.76 -6.24
CA HIS A 124 -11.21 -7.59 -5.42
C HIS A 124 -10.00 -7.16 -4.58
N VAL A 125 -9.86 -5.86 -4.39
CA VAL A 125 -8.94 -5.24 -3.43
C VAL A 125 -9.79 -4.48 -2.42
N TYR A 126 -9.75 -4.91 -1.16
CA TYR A 126 -10.30 -4.16 -0.04
C TYR A 126 -9.17 -3.35 0.60
N SER A 127 -9.15 -2.04 0.38
CA SER A 127 -8.16 -1.11 0.93
C SER A 127 -8.74 -0.38 2.14
N LEU A 128 -8.20 -0.63 3.33
CA LEU A 128 -8.72 -0.10 4.58
C LEU A 128 -7.92 1.14 4.97
N GLU A 129 -8.61 2.27 5.13
CA GLU A 129 -8.01 3.55 5.51
C GLU A 129 -8.73 4.14 6.72
N LEU A 130 -7.97 4.56 7.73
CA LEU A 130 -8.51 5.08 8.98
C LEU A 130 -9.09 6.49 8.80
N ASP A 131 -8.36 7.38 8.12
CA ASP A 131 -8.73 8.78 8.00
C ASP A 131 -9.74 8.98 6.84
N PRO A 132 -10.93 9.54 7.12
CA PRO A 132 -11.98 9.69 6.10
C PRO A 132 -11.61 10.67 4.97
N LEU A 133 -10.81 11.70 5.25
CA LEU A 133 -10.36 12.66 4.24
C LEU A 133 -9.34 11.99 3.31
N VAL A 134 -8.36 11.30 3.88
CA VAL A 134 -7.34 10.55 3.13
C VAL A 134 -7.99 9.43 2.31
N ALA A 135 -8.90 8.66 2.89
CA ALA A 135 -9.69 7.65 2.19
C ALA A 135 -10.48 8.25 1.01
N SER A 136 -11.08 9.43 1.19
CA SER A 136 -11.81 10.12 0.12
C SER A 136 -10.89 10.49 -1.05
N ILE A 137 -9.63 10.83 -0.78
CA ILE A 137 -8.62 11.10 -1.81
C ILE A 137 -8.30 9.81 -2.57
N ALA A 138 -8.02 8.72 -1.86
CA ALA A 138 -7.80 7.41 -2.47
C ALA A 138 -8.99 6.96 -3.34
N MET A 139 -10.23 7.12 -2.87
CA MET A 139 -11.45 6.82 -3.64
C MET A 139 -11.50 7.61 -4.97
N ASN A 140 -11.15 8.89 -4.94
CA ASN A 140 -11.12 9.73 -6.15
C ASN A 140 -10.04 9.26 -7.13
N LEU A 141 -8.84 8.94 -6.65
CA LEU A 141 -7.73 8.50 -7.50
C LEU A 141 -7.97 7.09 -8.07
N VAL A 142 -8.52 6.17 -7.27
CA VAL A 142 -8.98 4.84 -7.72
C VAL A 142 -10.06 4.97 -8.80
N SER A 143 -11.02 5.87 -8.62
CA SER A 143 -12.05 6.14 -9.62
C SER A 143 -11.46 6.73 -10.91
N LEU A 144 -10.56 7.71 -10.78
CA LEU A 144 -9.85 8.29 -11.92
C LEU A 144 -9.05 7.23 -12.69
N ALA A 145 -8.48 6.23 -12.00
CA ALA A 145 -7.77 5.11 -12.59
C ALA A 145 -8.68 4.10 -13.33
N GLY A 146 -10.00 4.23 -13.21
CA GLY A 146 -10.96 3.29 -13.77
C GLY A 146 -10.88 1.92 -13.07
N LEU A 147 -10.61 1.91 -11.77
CA LEU A 147 -10.45 0.69 -10.97
C LEU A 147 -11.58 0.45 -9.96
N SER A 148 -12.62 1.29 -9.92
CA SER A 148 -13.73 1.17 -8.96
C SER A 148 -14.53 -0.14 -9.03
N SER A 149 -14.37 -0.94 -10.08
CA SER A 149 -14.98 -2.28 -10.18
C SER A 149 -14.15 -3.39 -9.55
N VAL A 150 -12.91 -3.10 -9.15
CA VAL A 150 -11.96 -4.09 -8.58
C VAL A 150 -11.42 -3.60 -7.24
N VAL A 151 -11.32 -2.30 -7.02
CA VAL A 151 -10.77 -1.71 -5.79
C VAL A 151 -11.87 -0.99 -5.03
N GLU A 152 -12.04 -1.37 -3.77
CA GLU A 152 -12.93 -0.73 -2.81
C GLU A 152 -12.13 -0.17 -1.65
N VAL A 153 -12.20 1.13 -1.44
CA VAL A 153 -11.61 1.81 -0.28
C VAL A 153 -12.65 1.86 0.83
N ILE A 154 -12.31 1.40 2.03
CA ILE A 154 -13.21 1.29 3.16
C ILE A 154 -12.68 2.12 4.32
N VAL A 155 -13.49 3.06 4.80
CA VAL A 155 -13.13 3.92 5.92
C VAL A 155 -13.33 3.20 7.24
N GLY A 156 -12.29 3.16 8.07
CA GLY A 156 -12.36 2.77 9.47
C GLY A 156 -11.12 2.04 9.98
N PRO A 157 -10.99 1.88 11.31
CA PRO A 157 -9.88 1.14 11.91
C PRO A 157 -9.78 -0.29 11.36
N SER A 158 -8.57 -0.76 11.12
CA SER A 158 -8.27 -2.08 10.54
C SER A 158 -9.00 -3.23 11.24
N ALA A 159 -8.79 -3.41 12.54
CA ALA A 159 -9.41 -4.47 13.33
C ALA A 159 -10.94 -4.46 13.28
N HIS A 160 -11.55 -3.28 13.42
CA HIS A 160 -13.00 -3.13 13.37
C HIS A 160 -13.55 -3.45 11.98
N THR A 161 -12.89 -2.97 10.93
CA THR A 161 -13.32 -3.21 9.55
C THR A 161 -13.13 -4.67 9.15
N LEU A 162 -12.03 -5.32 9.53
CA LEU A 162 -11.83 -6.76 9.33
C LEU A 162 -12.95 -7.59 9.98
N GLN A 163 -13.29 -7.30 11.24
CA GLN A 163 -14.40 -7.97 11.93
C GLN A 163 -15.73 -7.72 11.21
N ARG A 164 -15.99 -6.47 10.79
CA ARG A 164 -17.22 -6.13 10.06
C ARG A 164 -17.33 -6.87 8.73
N LEU A 165 -16.24 -6.94 7.95
CA LEU A 165 -16.21 -7.68 6.68
C LEU A 165 -16.52 -9.17 6.88
N HIS A 166 -16.07 -9.76 7.99
CA HIS A 166 -16.41 -11.12 8.39
C HIS A 166 -17.90 -11.25 8.76
N ASP A 167 -18.38 -10.41 9.68
CA ASP A 167 -19.74 -10.47 10.23
C ASP A 167 -20.80 -10.23 9.15
N GLU A 168 -20.53 -9.32 8.22
CA GLU A 168 -21.40 -8.98 7.08
C GLU A 168 -21.26 -9.97 5.90
N GLN A 169 -20.39 -10.98 6.03
CA GLN A 169 -20.13 -12.00 5.00
C GLN A 169 -19.63 -11.42 3.66
N ILE A 170 -18.96 -10.26 3.72
CA ILE A 170 -18.29 -9.64 2.57
C ILE A 170 -16.98 -10.37 2.27
N LEU A 171 -16.28 -10.84 3.32
CA LEU A 171 -15.06 -11.63 3.22
C LEU A 171 -15.16 -12.88 4.09
N ALA A 172 -15.22 -14.06 3.48
CA ALA A 172 -15.33 -15.34 4.20
C ALA A 172 -13.95 -15.89 4.62
N PRO A 173 -13.89 -16.83 5.59
CA PRO A 173 -12.64 -17.39 6.12
C PRO A 173 -11.60 -17.86 5.09
N ASN A 174 -11.95 -18.30 3.89
CA ASN A 174 -10.94 -18.78 2.92
C ASN A 174 -10.82 -17.92 1.65
N ASP A 175 -11.44 -16.74 1.66
CA ASP A 175 -11.49 -15.89 0.46
C ASP A 175 -10.17 -15.15 0.24
N LEU A 176 -9.53 -14.69 1.31
CA LEU A 176 -8.30 -13.90 1.24
C LEU A 176 -7.18 -14.67 0.53
N ASP A 177 -6.57 -14.11 -0.51
CA ASP A 177 -5.37 -14.67 -1.15
C ASP A 177 -4.11 -13.90 -0.72
N MET A 178 -4.24 -12.61 -0.44
CA MET A 178 -3.12 -11.78 0.02
C MET A 178 -3.55 -10.74 1.06
N LEU A 179 -2.78 -10.64 2.15
CA LEU A 179 -2.85 -9.56 3.14
C LEU A 179 -1.64 -8.63 2.95
N PHE A 180 -1.88 -7.34 2.79
CA PHE A 180 -0.85 -6.31 2.76
C PHE A 180 -0.95 -5.41 4.00
N LEU A 181 0.14 -5.25 4.73
CA LEU A 181 0.25 -4.46 5.96
C LEU A 181 1.15 -3.26 5.68
N ASP A 182 0.56 -2.07 5.65
CA ASP A 182 1.23 -0.78 5.37
C ASP A 182 0.58 0.37 6.18
N HIS A 183 0.18 0.04 7.41
CA HIS A 183 -0.39 0.98 8.39
C HIS A 183 0.57 1.12 9.58
N VAL A 184 0.06 1.57 10.72
CA VAL A 184 0.85 1.68 11.96
C VAL A 184 1.40 0.31 12.42
N GLU A 185 2.71 0.21 12.54
CA GLU A 185 3.46 -1.05 12.66
C GLU A 185 3.15 -1.81 13.96
N GLU A 186 2.82 -1.09 15.02
CA GLU A 186 2.43 -1.67 16.30
C GLU A 186 1.18 -2.55 16.20
N LEU A 187 0.34 -2.36 15.19
CA LEU A 187 -0.87 -3.14 14.98
C LEU A 187 -0.66 -4.38 14.11
N TYR A 188 0.46 -4.50 13.39
CA TYR A 188 0.67 -5.57 12.40
C TYR A 188 0.46 -6.96 12.99
N ARG A 189 1.02 -7.21 14.19
CA ARG A 189 0.94 -8.51 14.86
C ARG A 189 -0.48 -8.79 15.37
N ASP A 190 -1.17 -7.79 15.91
CA ASP A 190 -2.50 -7.95 16.49
C ASP A 190 -3.59 -8.11 15.41
N ASP A 191 -3.47 -7.36 14.31
CA ASP A 191 -4.35 -7.48 13.15
C ASP A 191 -4.11 -8.80 12.39
N LEU A 192 -2.85 -9.23 12.25
CA LEU A 192 -2.54 -10.56 11.71
C LEU A 192 -3.19 -11.65 12.57
N ALA A 193 -3.06 -11.56 13.91
CA ALA A 193 -3.69 -12.51 14.82
C ALA A 193 -5.23 -12.46 14.75
N LEU A 194 -5.83 -11.31 14.43
CA LEU A 194 -7.26 -11.22 14.14
C LEU A 194 -7.61 -11.96 12.84
N CYS A 195 -6.86 -11.73 11.75
CA CYS A 195 -7.04 -12.47 10.50
C CYS A 195 -6.96 -14.00 10.71
N GLU A 196 -6.04 -14.48 11.56
CA GLU A 196 -5.99 -15.89 11.96
C GLU A 196 -7.28 -16.35 12.66
N ARG A 197 -7.82 -15.58 13.61
CA ARG A 197 -9.07 -15.92 14.34
C ARG A 197 -10.30 -15.90 13.45
N LEU A 198 -10.35 -14.98 12.49
CA LEU A 198 -11.42 -14.87 11.49
C LEU A 198 -11.31 -15.96 10.41
N GLY A 199 -10.25 -16.76 10.44
CA GLY A 199 -9.97 -17.86 9.54
C GLY A 199 -9.34 -17.42 8.22
N TYR A 200 -9.12 -16.12 7.98
CA TYR A 200 -8.59 -15.57 6.72
C TYR A 200 -7.24 -16.15 6.28
N LEU A 201 -6.51 -16.79 7.19
CA LEU A 201 -5.24 -17.46 6.92
C LEU A 201 -5.34 -19.00 6.97
N ASP A 202 -6.54 -19.58 6.89
CA ASP A 202 -6.74 -21.04 6.92
C ASP A 202 -6.53 -21.70 5.55
N LYS A 203 -6.65 -20.92 4.47
CA LYS A 203 -6.29 -21.35 3.12
C LYS A 203 -4.76 -21.42 3.00
N SER A 204 -4.24 -22.54 2.50
CA SER A 204 -2.82 -22.65 2.16
C SER A 204 -2.48 -21.78 0.95
N GLY A 205 -1.31 -21.15 0.97
CA GLY A 205 -0.85 -20.28 -0.09
C GLY A 205 -1.26 -18.82 0.07
N VAL A 206 -1.92 -18.44 1.17
CA VAL A 206 -2.17 -17.03 1.49
C VAL A 206 -0.85 -16.32 1.69
N LEU A 207 -0.68 -15.22 0.98
CA LEU A 207 0.50 -14.39 0.98
C LEU A 207 0.31 -13.22 1.94
N VAL A 208 1.12 -13.12 2.98
CA VAL A 208 1.15 -11.96 3.89
C VAL A 208 2.40 -11.15 3.59
N VAL A 209 2.23 -9.87 3.33
CA VAL A 209 3.32 -8.94 3.02
C VAL A 209 3.20 -7.74 3.93
N ALA A 210 4.27 -7.43 4.67
CA ALA A 210 4.35 -6.27 5.53
C ALA A 210 5.45 -5.32 5.05
N ASP A 211 5.12 -4.05 4.87
CA ASP A 211 6.09 -3.01 4.57
C ASP A 211 6.70 -2.40 5.84
N ASN A 212 7.85 -1.75 5.68
CA ASN A 212 8.51 -0.98 6.72
C ASN A 212 8.94 -1.76 7.97
N VAL A 213 9.20 -3.06 7.80
CA VAL A 213 9.52 -3.95 8.94
C VAL A 213 10.92 -3.73 9.52
N VAL A 214 11.78 -2.96 8.84
CA VAL A 214 13.10 -2.53 9.34
C VAL A 214 13.09 -1.05 9.72
N ARG A 215 12.41 -0.18 8.96
CA ARG A 215 12.27 1.26 9.28
C ARG A 215 10.85 1.76 8.95
N PRO A 216 10.09 2.28 9.94
CA PRO A 216 10.48 2.49 11.36
C PRO A 216 10.65 1.18 12.15
N GLY A 217 10.05 0.07 11.69
CA GLY A 217 10.36 -1.28 12.14
C GLY A 217 9.22 -1.97 12.89
N ALA A 218 9.02 -3.26 12.60
CA ALA A 218 7.96 -4.08 13.20
C ALA A 218 8.53 -5.38 13.85
N PRO A 219 9.40 -5.29 14.87
CA PRO A 219 10.15 -6.44 15.39
C PRO A 219 9.25 -7.54 15.97
N GLU A 220 8.18 -7.17 16.69
CA GLU A 220 7.23 -8.14 17.25
C GLU A 220 6.51 -8.93 16.16
N TYR A 221 6.10 -8.25 15.08
CA TYR A 221 5.52 -8.90 13.91
C TYR A 221 6.51 -9.87 13.24
N ARG A 222 7.76 -9.43 13.01
CA ARG A 222 8.79 -10.27 12.36
C ARG A 222 9.12 -11.52 13.18
N GLU A 223 9.27 -11.36 14.49
CA GLU A 223 9.50 -12.49 15.39
C GLU A 223 8.32 -13.46 15.34
N TYR A 224 7.09 -12.93 15.36
CA TYR A 224 5.87 -13.72 15.29
C TYR A 224 5.79 -14.56 14.01
N VAL A 225 5.90 -13.96 12.81
CA VAL A 225 5.75 -14.68 11.54
C VAL A 225 6.90 -15.64 11.22
N ARG A 226 8.07 -15.43 11.82
CA ARG A 226 9.23 -16.34 11.66
C ARG A 226 9.21 -17.50 12.65
N GLY A 227 8.59 -17.31 13.83
CA GLY A 227 8.45 -18.35 14.85
C GLY A 227 7.16 -19.17 14.77
N ASN A 228 6.18 -18.72 13.99
CA ASN A 228 4.87 -19.34 13.92
C ASN A 228 4.81 -20.44 12.83
N PRO A 229 4.51 -21.71 13.19
CA PRO A 229 4.49 -22.84 12.25
C PRO A 229 3.37 -22.77 11.20
N ARG A 230 2.43 -21.82 11.33
CA ARG A 230 1.44 -21.53 10.28
C ARG A 230 2.11 -21.05 9.00
N PHE A 231 3.22 -20.32 9.09
CA PHE A 231 3.93 -19.80 7.93
C PHE A 231 5.01 -20.78 7.51
N ARG A 232 4.82 -21.45 6.35
CA ARG A 232 5.82 -22.38 5.81
C ARG A 232 7.13 -21.70 5.41
N LYS A 233 7.09 -20.39 5.14
CA LYS A 233 8.27 -19.59 4.80
C LYS A 233 8.01 -18.11 5.12
N SER A 234 8.96 -17.48 5.81
CA SER A 234 8.99 -16.03 6.04
C SER A 234 10.39 -15.48 5.73
N TRP A 235 10.50 -14.40 4.96
CA TRP A 235 11.79 -13.80 4.59
C TRP A 235 11.66 -12.29 4.32
N GLY A 236 12.74 -11.55 4.54
CA GLY A 236 12.84 -10.14 4.16
C GLY A 236 13.26 -10.01 2.69
N VAL A 237 12.68 -9.06 1.97
CA VAL A 237 13.13 -8.60 0.67
C VAL A 237 13.56 -7.14 0.77
N PRO A 238 14.82 -6.81 0.45
CA PRO A 238 15.30 -5.43 0.50
C PRO A 238 14.46 -4.48 -0.35
N GLY A 239 14.05 -3.39 0.27
CA GLY A 239 13.39 -2.23 -0.32
C GLY A 239 14.20 -0.98 -0.06
N LEU A 240 14.02 0.04 -0.90
CA LEU A 240 14.60 1.36 -0.69
C LEU A 240 13.50 2.32 -0.24
N ILE A 241 13.75 3.10 0.81
CA ILE A 241 12.84 4.17 1.27
C ILE A 241 13.16 5.46 0.53
N VAL A 242 12.18 6.10 -0.09
CA VAL A 242 12.36 7.43 -0.67
C VAL A 242 12.19 8.50 0.41
N PRO A 243 13.11 9.47 0.58
CA PRO A 243 14.36 9.68 -0.16
C PRO A 243 15.55 8.92 0.43
N GLY A 244 16.28 8.26 -0.46
CA GLY A 244 17.58 7.68 -0.17
C GLY A 244 17.60 6.20 -0.55
N ASP A 245 18.79 5.68 -0.80
CA ASP A 245 18.95 4.24 -0.94
C ASP A 245 19.09 3.62 0.46
N TYR A 246 18.27 4.08 1.43
CA TYR A 246 18.26 3.53 2.77
C TYR A 246 17.58 2.17 2.74
N GLU A 247 18.29 1.18 3.28
CA GLU A 247 17.80 -0.19 3.37
C GLU A 247 16.61 -0.26 4.33
N ASP A 248 15.52 -0.77 3.79
CA ASP A 248 14.35 -1.25 4.49
C ASP A 248 13.97 -2.63 3.90
N GLU A 249 12.95 -3.28 4.42
CA GLU A 249 12.53 -4.58 3.92
C GLU A 249 11.01 -4.71 3.89
N LEU A 250 10.51 -5.40 2.86
CA LEU A 250 9.22 -6.07 2.89
C LEU A 250 9.41 -7.43 3.57
N GLU A 251 8.68 -7.73 4.63
CA GLU A 251 8.62 -9.10 5.16
C GLU A 251 7.52 -9.86 4.42
N ILE A 252 7.92 -10.93 3.73
CA ILE A 252 7.02 -11.80 2.99
C ILE A 252 6.86 -13.10 3.77
N SER A 253 5.62 -13.45 4.09
CA SER A 253 5.24 -14.64 4.83
C SER A 253 4.19 -15.43 4.07
N LEU A 254 4.41 -16.72 3.91
CA LEU A 254 3.55 -17.61 3.13
C LEU A 254 2.97 -18.65 4.07
N VAL A 255 1.63 -18.71 4.10
CA VAL A 255 0.86 -19.75 4.83
C VAL A 255 1.05 -21.11 4.15
#